data_AF-A0A1I6IQK8-F1
#
_entry.id   AF-A0A1I6IQK8-F1
#
_cell.length_a   1.000
_cell.length_b   1.000
_cell.length_c   1.000
_cell.angle_alpha   90.00
_cell.angle_beta   90.00
_cell.angle_gamma   90.00
#
_symmetry.space_group_name_H-M   'P 1'
#
loop_
_entity.id
_entity.type
_entity.pdbx_description
1 polymer ?
#
loop_
_entity_poly.entity_id
_entity_poly.type
_entity_poly.pdbx_seq_one_letter_code
_entity_poly.pdbx_strand_id
1 'polypeptide(L)'
;MTERNIKIEAVERLAVEDQSVEIVERKGIGHPDSIADGIAESVSRALSNLYLDRVGKVLHYNTDETQLVAGESSPAFGGGEVIEPIYILLVGRATKKYDGEKLPVDAVALEAARDYLAENIPELEFGTDVIVDVKLGEGSGDLQDVFGEDNVEVPMSNDTSFGVGHAPLTETESIVLNVERQLNGPYAERHPYLGPDVKVMGKREDDQIDITVAAAMVDAHIADIGEYKDAVEHVRGYVSDVAREYTDRDVNVDVNTADDYDDGSIYLTVTGTSAEMGDDGSVGRGNRANGLITPNRPMSMEATSGKNPVNHIGKIYNLLSTDIAESVVADVEGIRDLQVRLLSQIGRPIDEPHVADAKVVTEDGVELSDIEADVQAIIDEKLADVTNVTRRVIDGELTTF
;
A
#
# COMPACT_ATOMS: atom_id res chain seq x y z
N MET A 1 -20.12 2.14 28.10
CA MET A 1 -18.84 1.69 27.53
C MET A 1 -19.00 0.23 27.20
N THR A 2 -18.87 -0.10 25.93
CA THR A 2 -18.84 -1.50 25.47
C THR A 2 -17.56 -2.13 26.01
N GLU A 3 -17.63 -3.33 26.58
CA GLU A 3 -16.46 -4.03 27.09
C GLU A 3 -15.79 -4.78 25.93
N ARG A 4 -14.76 -4.17 25.32
CA ARG A 4 -14.02 -4.77 24.19
C ARG A 4 -12.98 -5.77 24.67
N ASN A 5 -12.75 -6.84 23.89
CA ASN A 5 -11.75 -7.86 24.24
C ASN A 5 -10.33 -7.42 23.85
N ILE A 6 -9.77 -6.51 24.65
CA ILE A 6 -8.39 -6.04 24.50
C ILE A 6 -7.48 -6.92 25.37
N LYS A 7 -6.34 -7.32 24.80
CA LYS A 7 -5.29 -8.11 25.44
C LYS A 7 -3.96 -7.44 25.17
N ILE A 8 -3.27 -7.04 26.23
CA ILE A 8 -1.96 -6.40 26.16
C ILE A 8 -0.99 -7.32 26.87
N GLU A 9 0.09 -7.69 26.20
CA GLU A 9 1.11 -8.57 26.76
C GLU A 9 2.51 -8.04 26.44
N ALA A 10 3.37 -8.08 27.45
CA ALA A 10 4.80 -7.86 27.28
C ALA A 10 5.38 -9.09 26.58
N VAL A 11 6.25 -8.87 25.59
CA VAL A 11 6.91 -9.97 24.89
C VAL A 11 8.38 -10.00 25.22
N GLU A 12 8.86 -11.16 25.71
CA GLU A 12 10.27 -11.46 25.87
C GLU A 12 10.91 -11.80 24.50
N ARG A 13 10.94 -10.81 23.60
CA ARG A 13 11.65 -10.88 22.31
C ARG A 13 12.45 -9.61 22.10
N LEU A 14 13.44 -9.68 21.22
CA LEU A 14 14.10 -8.47 20.71
C LEU A 14 13.11 -7.69 19.83
N ALA A 15 13.12 -6.36 19.99
CA ALA A 15 12.53 -5.46 19.00
C ALA A 15 13.21 -5.69 17.65
N VAL A 16 12.50 -5.45 16.54
CA VAL A 16 13.07 -5.70 15.19
C VAL A 16 14.35 -4.90 14.97
N GLU A 17 14.38 -3.65 15.43
CA GLU A 17 15.55 -2.77 15.38
C GLU A 17 16.79 -3.37 16.07
N ASP A 18 16.60 -4.21 17.09
CA ASP A 18 17.68 -4.83 17.88
C ASP A 18 18.06 -6.24 17.37
N GLN A 19 17.42 -6.73 16.30
CA GLN A 19 17.78 -7.99 15.65
C GLN A 19 19.04 -7.80 14.78
N SER A 20 19.83 -8.87 14.62
CA SER A 20 21.05 -8.85 13.81
C SER A 20 20.78 -8.79 12.30
N VAL A 21 19.62 -9.27 11.83
CA VAL A 21 19.27 -9.26 10.42
C VAL A 21 17.86 -8.74 10.24
N GLU A 22 17.68 -7.79 9.34
CA GLU A 22 16.40 -7.22 8.97
C GLU A 22 16.30 -7.06 7.44
N ILE A 23 15.12 -7.38 6.90
CA ILE A 23 14.83 -7.24 5.46
C ILE A 23 13.53 -6.45 5.32
N VAL A 24 13.52 -5.46 4.44
CA VAL A 24 12.36 -4.63 4.14
C VAL A 24 12.28 -4.38 2.64
N GLU A 25 11.12 -4.60 2.04
CA GLU A 25 10.84 -4.24 0.65
C GLU A 25 9.78 -3.15 0.57
N ARG A 26 9.88 -2.32 -0.46
CA ARG A 26 8.77 -1.54 -0.97
C ARG A 26 8.76 -1.56 -2.49
N LYS A 27 7.59 -1.86 -3.04
CA LYS A 27 7.28 -1.76 -4.46
C LYS A 27 6.63 -0.41 -4.71
N GLY A 28 7.26 0.44 -5.50
CA GLY A 28 6.77 1.78 -5.80
C GLY A 28 5.56 1.80 -6.70
N ILE A 29 5.03 3.00 -6.95
CA ILE A 29 3.70 3.16 -7.55
C ILE A 29 3.59 2.65 -9.00
N GLY A 30 4.68 2.68 -9.76
CA GLY A 30 4.75 2.12 -11.12
C GLY A 30 5.09 0.63 -11.18
N HIS A 31 5.32 -0.04 -10.05
CA HIS A 31 5.55 -1.49 -10.05
C HIS A 31 4.23 -2.23 -10.40
N PRO A 32 4.23 -3.27 -11.26
CA PRO A 32 3.00 -3.94 -11.73
C PRO A 32 2.00 -4.34 -10.63
N ASP A 33 2.46 -4.93 -9.53
CA ASP A 33 1.61 -5.25 -8.38
C ASP A 33 0.98 -4.00 -7.72
N SER A 34 1.76 -2.92 -7.56
CA SER A 34 1.29 -1.66 -6.98
C SER A 34 0.31 -0.92 -7.90
N ILE A 35 0.49 -1.04 -9.23
CA ILE A 35 -0.49 -0.56 -10.22
C ILE A 35 -1.82 -1.28 -10.02
N ALA A 36 -1.80 -2.61 -9.87
CA ALA A 36 -3.01 -3.38 -9.64
C ALA A 36 -3.71 -2.99 -8.33
N ASP A 37 -2.96 -2.82 -7.24
CA ASP A 37 -3.47 -2.33 -5.95
C ASP A 37 -4.05 -0.90 -6.08
N GLY A 38 -3.32 0.02 -6.68
CA GLY A 38 -3.74 1.42 -6.85
C GLY A 38 -4.97 1.61 -7.72
N ILE A 39 -5.08 0.86 -8.83
CA ILE A 39 -6.31 0.83 -9.65
C ILE A 39 -7.47 0.25 -8.84
N ALA A 40 -7.27 -0.89 -8.16
CA ALA A 40 -8.32 -1.52 -7.36
C ALA A 40 -8.87 -0.57 -6.30
N GLU A 41 -7.99 0.16 -5.59
CA GLU A 41 -8.38 1.14 -4.59
C GLU A 41 -9.07 2.37 -5.20
N SER A 42 -8.56 2.88 -6.32
CA SER A 42 -9.17 4.00 -7.03
C SER A 42 -10.60 3.67 -7.48
N VAL A 43 -10.81 2.46 -7.99
CA VAL A 43 -12.15 1.93 -8.33
C VAL A 43 -13.02 1.81 -7.09
N SER A 44 -12.51 1.28 -5.97
CA SER A 44 -13.25 1.19 -4.71
C SER A 44 -13.75 2.57 -4.26
N ARG A 45 -12.87 3.58 -4.25
CA ARG A 45 -13.23 4.95 -3.89
C ARG A 45 -14.26 5.55 -4.85
N ALA A 46 -14.06 5.39 -6.16
CA ALA A 46 -15.00 5.88 -7.17
C ALA A 46 -16.39 5.23 -7.05
N LEU A 47 -16.45 3.93 -6.76
CA LEU A 47 -17.72 3.22 -6.52
C LEU A 47 -18.38 3.68 -5.22
N SER A 48 -17.63 3.86 -4.12
CA SER A 48 -18.17 4.43 -2.89
C SER A 48 -18.82 5.80 -3.13
N ASN A 49 -18.14 6.69 -3.84
CA ASN A 49 -18.66 8.02 -4.18
C ASN A 49 -19.89 7.95 -5.10
N LEU A 50 -19.87 7.09 -6.12
CA LEU A 50 -21.04 6.83 -6.95
C LEU A 50 -22.26 6.42 -6.11
N TYR A 51 -22.08 5.52 -5.15
CA TYR A 51 -23.17 5.05 -4.31
C TYR A 51 -23.67 6.13 -3.33
N LEU A 52 -22.76 6.88 -2.71
CA LEU A 52 -23.12 8.03 -1.86
C LEU A 52 -23.93 9.07 -2.65
N ASP A 53 -23.47 9.44 -3.85
CA ASP A 53 -24.11 10.46 -4.68
C ASP A 53 -25.49 10.03 -5.19
N ARG A 54 -25.66 8.75 -5.54
CA ARG A 54 -26.89 8.24 -6.17
C ARG A 54 -27.93 7.77 -5.18
N VAL A 55 -27.51 7.13 -4.09
CA VAL A 55 -28.42 6.44 -3.16
C VAL A 55 -28.18 6.80 -1.69
N GLY A 56 -27.24 7.71 -1.39
CA GLY A 56 -27.01 8.23 -0.05
C GLY A 56 -26.21 7.31 0.88
N LYS A 57 -25.75 6.17 0.39
CA LYS A 57 -25.01 5.17 1.17
C LYS A 57 -24.11 4.33 0.28
N VAL A 58 -23.08 3.73 0.85
CA VAL A 58 -22.20 2.79 0.13
C VAL A 58 -22.88 1.42 0.02
N LEU A 59 -22.98 0.89 -1.20
CA LEU A 59 -23.53 -0.44 -1.47
C LEU A 59 -22.44 -1.52 -1.51
N HIS A 60 -22.84 -2.79 -1.58
CA HIS A 60 -21.91 -3.92 -1.65
C HIS A 60 -21.07 -3.89 -2.95
N TYR A 61 -19.77 -3.99 -2.79
CA TYR A 61 -18.80 -4.28 -3.84
C TYR A 61 -17.53 -4.86 -3.23
N ASN A 62 -16.67 -5.49 -4.04
CA ASN A 62 -15.27 -5.81 -3.75
C ASN A 62 -14.55 -5.92 -5.10
N THR A 63 -13.50 -5.13 -5.32
CA THR A 63 -12.76 -5.03 -6.59
C THR A 63 -11.29 -5.38 -6.40
N ASP A 64 -10.99 -6.24 -5.44
CA ASP A 64 -9.68 -6.61 -4.91
C ASP A 64 -9.03 -7.81 -5.63
N GLU A 65 -9.40 -8.06 -6.88
CA GLU A 65 -8.96 -9.23 -7.66
C GLU A 65 -8.31 -8.82 -9.00
N THR A 66 -8.03 -7.51 -9.20
CA THR A 66 -7.46 -6.97 -10.44
C THR A 66 -6.16 -7.67 -10.85
N GLN A 67 -6.07 -8.00 -12.14
CA GLN A 67 -4.90 -8.62 -12.77
C GLN A 67 -4.33 -7.68 -13.84
N LEU A 68 -3.02 -7.57 -13.88
CA LEU A 68 -2.26 -6.88 -14.92
C LEU A 68 -1.39 -7.94 -15.62
N VAL A 69 -1.55 -8.02 -16.94
CA VAL A 69 -0.74 -8.84 -17.84
C VAL A 69 0.19 -7.93 -18.60
N ALA A 70 1.47 -8.28 -18.58
CA ALA A 70 2.49 -7.47 -19.20
C ALA A 70 2.32 -7.36 -20.72
N GLY A 71 2.79 -6.23 -21.27
CA GLY A 71 2.92 -6.00 -22.69
C GLY A 71 4.28 -6.45 -23.24
N GLU A 72 4.62 -5.91 -24.41
CA GLU A 72 5.95 -5.98 -25.02
C GLU A 72 6.34 -4.59 -25.52
N SER A 73 7.57 -4.16 -25.27
CA SER A 73 8.11 -2.89 -25.76
C SER A 73 9.47 -3.08 -26.43
N SER A 74 9.87 -2.07 -27.21
CA SER A 74 11.21 -1.96 -27.78
C SER A 74 11.84 -0.62 -27.35
N PRO A 75 12.33 -0.51 -26.10
CA PRO A 75 12.95 0.71 -25.60
C PRO A 75 14.18 1.09 -26.41
N ALA A 76 14.39 2.39 -26.64
CA ALA A 76 15.54 2.90 -27.35
C ALA A 76 15.93 4.30 -26.85
N PHE A 77 17.22 4.60 -26.81
CA PHE A 77 17.68 5.93 -26.44
C PHE A 77 17.04 7.03 -27.30
N GLY A 78 16.45 8.02 -26.63
CA GLY A 78 15.72 9.12 -27.26
C GLY A 78 14.27 8.79 -27.67
N GLY A 79 13.77 7.59 -27.34
CA GLY A 79 12.39 7.17 -27.55
C GLY A 79 12.26 5.84 -28.29
N GLY A 80 11.67 4.85 -27.62
CA GLY A 80 11.26 3.56 -28.18
C GLY A 80 9.77 3.53 -28.52
N GLU A 81 9.22 2.33 -28.61
CA GLU A 81 7.78 2.11 -28.85
C GLU A 81 7.24 0.91 -28.07
N VAL A 82 5.99 0.98 -27.65
CA VAL A 82 5.23 -0.17 -27.15
C VAL A 82 4.76 -1.01 -28.35
N ILE A 83 5.05 -2.31 -28.32
CA ILE A 83 4.75 -3.28 -29.39
C ILE A 83 3.42 -3.99 -29.12
N GLU A 84 3.27 -4.50 -27.90
CA GLU A 84 2.04 -5.12 -27.40
C GLU A 84 1.57 -4.37 -26.14
N PRO A 85 0.30 -3.95 -26.06
CA PRO A 85 -0.17 -3.19 -24.92
C PRO A 85 -0.25 -4.05 -23.66
N ILE A 86 -0.02 -3.42 -22.52
CA ILE A 86 -0.38 -3.96 -21.20
C ILE A 86 -1.88 -4.25 -21.19
N TYR A 87 -2.29 -5.37 -20.59
CA TYR A 87 -3.70 -5.72 -20.44
C TYR A 87 -4.09 -5.80 -18.97
N ILE A 88 -5.05 -4.99 -18.55
CA ILE A 88 -5.56 -4.96 -17.18
C ILE A 88 -7.00 -5.46 -17.15
N LEU A 89 -7.26 -6.45 -16.29
CA LEU A 89 -8.59 -7.01 -16.07
C LEU A 89 -9.08 -6.68 -14.67
N LEU A 90 -10.08 -5.79 -14.59
CA LEU A 90 -10.76 -5.45 -13.36
C LEU A 90 -11.87 -6.48 -13.09
N VAL A 91 -11.72 -7.26 -12.02
CA VAL A 91 -12.67 -8.30 -11.60
C VAL A 91 -13.09 -8.11 -10.15
N GLY A 92 -14.19 -8.76 -9.80
CA GLY A 92 -14.79 -8.64 -8.47
C GLY A 92 -16.31 -8.65 -8.51
N ARG A 93 -16.93 -8.01 -7.51
CA ARG A 93 -18.37 -7.89 -7.34
C ARG A 93 -18.74 -6.43 -7.15
N ALA A 94 -19.87 -6.00 -7.70
CA ALA A 94 -20.42 -4.67 -7.42
C ALA A 94 -21.94 -4.66 -7.62
N THR A 95 -22.62 -3.80 -6.88
CA THR A 95 -24.08 -3.62 -6.98
C THR A 95 -24.38 -2.75 -8.20
N LYS A 96 -24.91 -3.35 -9.28
CA LYS A 96 -25.21 -2.66 -10.56
C LYS A 96 -26.63 -2.11 -10.64
N LYS A 97 -27.51 -2.56 -9.74
CA LYS A 97 -28.90 -2.12 -9.68
C LYS A 97 -29.34 -1.99 -8.23
N TYR A 98 -30.03 -0.90 -7.90
CA TYR A 98 -30.56 -0.64 -6.57
C TYR A 98 -31.92 0.06 -6.70
N ASP A 99 -32.94 -0.42 -5.98
CA ASP A 99 -34.32 0.11 -6.01
C ASP A 99 -34.90 0.38 -7.42
N GLY A 100 -34.52 -0.45 -8.40
CA GLY A 100 -34.99 -0.31 -9.78
C GLY A 100 -34.10 0.56 -10.68
N GLU A 101 -33.23 1.39 -10.11
CA GLU A 101 -32.23 2.20 -10.83
C GLU A 101 -31.03 1.35 -11.25
N LYS A 102 -30.54 1.56 -12.48
CA LYS A 102 -29.28 0.98 -12.95
C LYS A 102 -28.14 1.96 -12.71
N LEU A 103 -27.07 1.48 -12.09
CA LEU A 103 -25.90 2.26 -11.74
C LEU A 103 -24.77 2.01 -12.76
N PRO A 104 -24.05 3.05 -13.21
CA PRO A 104 -23.01 2.94 -14.24
C PRO A 104 -21.68 2.39 -13.68
N VAL A 105 -21.75 1.29 -12.92
CA VAL A 105 -20.61 0.69 -12.19
C VAL A 105 -19.40 0.44 -13.09
N ASP A 106 -19.60 -0.27 -14.20
CA ASP A 106 -18.48 -0.66 -15.06
C ASP A 106 -17.84 0.55 -15.76
N ALA A 107 -18.65 1.57 -16.08
CA ALA A 107 -18.15 2.81 -16.68
C ALA A 107 -17.33 3.63 -15.66
N VAL A 108 -17.80 3.72 -14.41
CA VAL A 108 -17.06 4.39 -13.32
C VAL A 108 -15.77 3.67 -12.98
N ALA A 109 -15.78 2.33 -12.97
CA ALA A 109 -14.56 1.56 -12.75
C ALA A 109 -13.52 1.80 -13.86
N LEU A 110 -13.95 1.84 -15.12
CA LEU A 110 -13.06 2.11 -16.25
C LEU A 110 -12.48 3.54 -16.21
N GLU A 111 -13.31 4.52 -15.86
CA GLU A 111 -12.89 5.91 -15.68
C GLU A 111 -11.88 6.05 -14.54
N ALA A 112 -12.15 5.46 -13.38
CA ALA A 112 -11.23 5.49 -12.24
C ALA A 112 -9.87 4.85 -12.55
N ALA A 113 -9.86 3.74 -13.30
CA ALA A 113 -8.61 3.10 -13.72
C ALA A 113 -7.82 3.98 -14.70
N ARG A 114 -8.50 4.60 -15.68
CA ARG A 114 -7.88 5.53 -16.62
C ARG A 114 -7.26 6.73 -15.89
N ASP A 115 -8.02 7.33 -14.99
CA ASP A 115 -7.60 8.53 -14.30
C ASP A 115 -6.43 8.23 -13.35
N TYR A 116 -6.44 7.07 -12.67
CA TYR A 116 -5.30 6.61 -11.86
C TYR A 116 -4.02 6.43 -12.69
N LEU A 117 -4.11 5.77 -13.85
CA LEU A 117 -2.96 5.56 -14.72
C LEU A 117 -2.42 6.89 -15.25
N ALA A 118 -3.28 7.80 -15.70
CA ALA A 118 -2.87 9.11 -16.19
C ALA A 118 -2.19 9.98 -15.13
N GLU A 119 -2.58 9.84 -13.86
CA GLU A 119 -1.97 10.55 -12.74
C GLU A 119 -0.62 9.98 -12.32
N ASN A 120 -0.47 8.64 -12.32
CA ASN A 120 0.67 7.97 -11.69
C ASN A 120 1.71 7.43 -12.69
N ILE A 121 1.34 7.27 -13.96
CA ILE A 121 2.22 6.78 -15.03
C ILE A 121 1.94 7.60 -16.31
N PRO A 122 2.33 8.89 -16.33
CA PRO A 122 1.91 9.81 -17.37
C PRO A 122 2.45 9.46 -18.76
N GLU A 123 3.54 8.68 -18.85
CA GLU A 123 4.11 8.19 -20.10
C GLU A 123 3.33 7.01 -20.71
N LEU A 124 2.39 6.40 -19.97
CA LEU A 124 1.59 5.27 -20.44
C LEU A 124 0.26 5.74 -21.06
N GLU A 125 0.10 5.62 -22.38
CA GLU A 125 -1.11 6.09 -23.08
C GLU A 125 -2.28 5.09 -23.00
N PHE A 126 -3.38 5.52 -22.40
CA PHE A 126 -4.58 4.70 -22.25
C PHE A 126 -5.27 4.43 -23.60
N GLY A 127 -5.47 3.15 -23.92
CA GLY A 127 -6.14 2.69 -25.14
C GLY A 127 -5.19 2.34 -26.29
N THR A 128 -3.91 2.70 -26.17
CA THR A 128 -2.85 2.31 -27.12
C THR A 128 -1.78 1.47 -26.45
N ASP A 129 -1.24 1.92 -25.31
CA ASP A 129 -0.17 1.24 -24.57
C ASP A 129 -0.74 0.34 -23.46
N VAL A 130 -1.97 0.63 -23.02
CA VAL A 130 -2.70 -0.17 -22.04
C VAL A 130 -4.17 -0.32 -22.42
N ILE A 131 -4.67 -1.56 -22.31
CA ILE A 131 -6.08 -1.91 -22.49
C ILE A 131 -6.65 -2.32 -21.12
N VAL A 132 -7.72 -1.66 -20.70
CA VAL A 132 -8.42 -2.00 -19.45
C VAL A 132 -9.80 -2.60 -19.78
N ASP A 133 -10.04 -3.81 -19.30
CA ASP A 133 -11.34 -4.49 -19.37
C ASP A 133 -11.97 -4.62 -17.98
N VAL A 134 -13.29 -4.55 -17.92
CA VAL A 134 -14.08 -4.64 -16.69
C VAL A 134 -15.01 -5.84 -16.75
N LYS A 135 -14.86 -6.74 -15.79
CA LYS A 135 -15.64 -7.98 -15.64
C LYS A 135 -16.19 -8.13 -14.22
N LEU A 136 -16.76 -7.05 -13.69
CA LEU A 136 -17.42 -7.05 -12.38
C LEU A 136 -18.71 -7.88 -12.42
N GLY A 137 -18.80 -8.88 -11.55
CA GLY A 137 -20.02 -9.64 -11.32
C GLY A 137 -21.03 -8.86 -10.47
N GLU A 138 -22.30 -9.26 -10.51
CA GLU A 138 -23.31 -8.70 -9.62
C GLU A 138 -23.07 -9.20 -8.18
N GLY A 139 -22.97 -8.26 -7.23
CA GLY A 139 -22.96 -8.55 -5.79
C GLY A 139 -24.38 -8.77 -5.26
N SER A 140 -24.52 -9.42 -4.09
CA SER A 140 -25.80 -9.45 -3.37
C SER A 140 -26.14 -8.05 -2.87
N GLY A 141 -27.37 -7.60 -3.15
CA GLY A 141 -27.86 -6.32 -2.64
C GLY A 141 -28.04 -6.33 -1.11
N ASP A 142 -27.89 -5.12 -0.56
CA ASP A 142 -28.02 -4.69 0.84
C ASP A 142 -26.79 -4.89 1.74
N LEU A 143 -26.10 -3.76 2.00
CA LEU A 143 -25.28 -3.52 3.19
C LEU A 143 -25.97 -2.46 4.07
N GLN A 144 -25.66 -2.45 5.36
CA GLN A 144 -26.23 -1.54 6.36
C GLN A 144 -25.85 -0.06 6.09
N ASP A 145 -26.71 0.87 6.54
CA ASP A 145 -26.51 2.31 6.39
C ASP A 145 -25.46 2.82 7.40
N VAL A 146 -24.28 3.24 6.92
CA VAL A 146 -23.23 3.87 7.75
C VAL A 146 -23.18 5.40 7.67
N PHE A 147 -23.98 6.01 6.79
CA PHE A 147 -24.03 7.45 6.59
C PHE A 147 -25.41 7.99 6.99
N GLY A 148 -25.50 8.63 8.16
CA GLY A 148 -26.71 9.28 8.67
C GLY A 148 -26.44 10.05 9.97
N GLU A 149 -27.05 11.23 10.12
CA GLU A 149 -26.80 12.15 11.26
C GLU A 149 -27.41 11.67 12.59
N ASP A 150 -28.40 10.76 12.57
CA ASP A 150 -29.22 10.45 13.75
C ASP A 150 -28.98 9.07 14.39
N ASN A 151 -28.18 8.17 13.79
CA ASN A 151 -27.65 6.93 14.39
C ASN A 151 -26.67 6.24 13.41
N VAL A 152 -25.36 6.41 13.58
CA VAL A 152 -24.38 5.58 12.85
C VAL A 152 -24.45 4.17 13.45
N GLU A 153 -25.07 3.24 12.73
CA GLU A 153 -25.05 1.83 13.12
C GLU A 153 -23.67 1.26 12.77
N VAL A 154 -22.97 0.71 13.78
CA VAL A 154 -21.67 0.07 13.52
C VAL A 154 -21.91 -1.18 12.65
N PRO A 155 -21.25 -1.30 11.49
CA PRO A 155 -21.45 -2.44 10.60
C PRO A 155 -21.14 -3.76 11.25
N MET A 156 -21.83 -4.79 10.78
CA MET A 156 -21.46 -6.17 11.05
C MET A 156 -20.35 -6.63 10.10
N SER A 157 -19.34 -7.29 10.65
CA SER A 157 -18.24 -7.92 9.92
C SER A 157 -18.75 -8.86 8.83
N ASN A 158 -18.26 -8.68 7.60
CA ASN A 158 -18.59 -9.53 6.46
C ASN A 158 -17.87 -10.90 6.48
N ASP A 159 -16.78 -11.01 7.23
CA ASP A 159 -15.90 -12.18 7.23
C ASP A 159 -15.25 -12.43 8.60
N THR A 160 -14.54 -13.56 8.75
CA THR A 160 -13.66 -13.86 9.87
C THR A 160 -12.22 -13.74 9.39
N SER A 161 -11.66 -12.54 9.50
CA SER A 161 -10.32 -12.17 9.01
C SER A 161 -9.56 -11.41 10.10
N PHE A 162 -8.32 -11.04 9.80
CA PHE A 162 -7.49 -10.30 10.74
C PHE A 162 -6.66 -9.21 10.06
N GLY A 163 -6.40 -8.14 10.80
CA GLY A 163 -5.47 -7.09 10.43
C GLY A 163 -4.28 -7.06 11.37
N VAL A 164 -3.12 -6.63 10.83
CA VAL A 164 -1.89 -6.50 11.59
C VAL A 164 -1.23 -5.16 11.29
N GLY A 165 -0.86 -4.44 12.34
CA GLY A 165 -0.12 -3.19 12.27
C GLY A 165 1.02 -3.19 13.31
N HIS A 166 2.00 -2.32 13.10
CA HIS A 166 3.12 -2.17 14.02
C HIS A 166 3.65 -0.74 13.99
N ALA A 167 4.31 -0.35 15.08
CA ALA A 167 5.01 0.91 15.23
C ALA A 167 6.06 0.79 16.36
N PRO A 168 7.06 1.69 16.44
CA PRO A 168 7.48 2.58 15.36
C PRO A 168 8.03 1.76 14.19
N LEU A 169 8.18 2.41 13.03
CA LEU A 169 9.03 1.87 11.98
C LEU A 169 10.48 1.82 12.46
N THR A 170 11.22 0.78 12.10
CA THR A 170 12.67 0.71 12.28
C THR A 170 13.38 1.74 11.40
N GLU A 171 14.68 1.94 11.62
CA GLU A 171 15.52 2.75 10.73
C GLU A 171 15.48 2.19 9.30
N THR A 172 15.62 0.88 9.12
CA THR A 172 15.55 0.23 7.80
C THR A 172 14.19 0.41 7.14
N GLU A 173 13.09 0.21 7.88
CA GLU A 173 11.72 0.42 7.40
C GLU A 173 11.50 1.89 6.98
N SER A 174 12.01 2.84 7.78
CA SER A 174 11.93 4.27 7.49
C SER A 174 12.73 4.65 6.25
N ILE A 175 13.95 4.13 6.08
CA ILE A 175 14.77 4.38 4.89
C ILE A 175 14.05 3.86 3.64
N VAL A 176 13.62 2.59 3.64
CA VAL A 176 13.00 1.97 2.46
C VAL A 176 11.72 2.70 2.06
N LEU A 177 10.86 3.05 3.03
CA LEU A 177 9.62 3.78 2.78
C LEU A 177 9.90 5.17 2.19
N ASN A 178 10.82 5.93 2.80
CA ASN A 178 11.06 7.31 2.40
C ASN A 178 11.91 7.44 1.14
N VAL A 179 12.82 6.50 0.88
CA VAL A 179 13.56 6.46 -0.39
C VAL A 179 12.59 6.33 -1.56
N GLU A 180 11.67 5.37 -1.53
CA GLU A 180 10.69 5.21 -2.62
C GLU A 180 9.81 6.45 -2.77
N ARG A 181 9.25 6.97 -1.66
CA ARG A 181 8.38 8.16 -1.69
C ARG A 181 9.09 9.39 -2.22
N GLN A 182 10.36 9.57 -1.89
CA GLN A 182 11.13 10.71 -2.36
C GLN A 182 11.54 10.57 -3.83
N LEU A 183 11.90 9.36 -4.26
CA LEU A 183 12.21 9.05 -5.66
C LEU A 183 10.99 9.29 -6.57
N ASN A 184 9.81 8.78 -6.19
CA ASN A 184 8.56 8.94 -6.92
C ASN A 184 7.84 10.29 -6.67
N GLY A 185 8.41 11.17 -5.86
CA GLY A 185 7.85 12.49 -5.56
C GLY A 185 8.85 13.61 -5.88
N PRO A 186 9.42 14.29 -4.87
CA PRO A 186 10.30 15.44 -5.08
C PRO A 186 11.47 15.24 -6.06
N TYR A 187 12.01 14.02 -6.16
CA TYR A 187 13.08 13.72 -7.10
C TYR A 187 12.55 13.61 -8.54
N ALA A 188 11.52 12.80 -8.79
CA ALA A 188 10.90 12.63 -10.11
C ALA A 188 10.40 13.96 -10.72
N GLU A 189 9.88 14.89 -9.90
CA GLU A 189 9.46 16.24 -10.34
C GLU A 189 10.56 17.01 -11.10
N ARG A 190 11.84 16.71 -10.84
CA ARG A 190 13.01 17.39 -11.43
C ARG A 190 13.82 16.50 -12.37
N HIS A 191 13.54 15.20 -12.37
CA HIS A 191 14.31 14.19 -13.07
C HIS A 191 13.35 13.28 -13.85
N PRO A 192 12.80 13.76 -14.99
CA PRO A 192 11.79 13.02 -15.75
C PRO A 192 12.31 11.72 -16.37
N TYR A 193 13.63 11.50 -16.37
CA TYR A 193 14.21 10.22 -16.76
C TYR A 193 13.91 9.09 -15.78
N LEU A 194 13.52 9.38 -14.53
CA LEU A 194 13.14 8.35 -13.56
C LEU A 194 11.65 8.04 -13.71
N GLY A 195 11.32 6.82 -14.13
CA GLY A 195 9.95 6.33 -14.20
C GLY A 195 9.39 5.96 -12.82
N PRO A 196 8.06 5.80 -12.69
CA PRO A 196 7.39 5.51 -11.42
C PRO A 196 7.67 4.10 -10.86
N ASP A 197 8.18 3.19 -11.68
CA ASP A 197 8.56 1.84 -11.24
C ASP A 197 9.92 1.84 -10.54
N VAL A 198 9.83 2.09 -9.23
CA VAL A 198 10.96 2.08 -8.31
C VAL A 198 10.71 1.03 -7.24
N LYS A 199 11.52 -0.02 -7.21
CA LYS A 199 11.50 -1.01 -6.13
C LYS A 199 12.72 -0.82 -5.23
N VAL A 200 12.47 -0.72 -3.93
CA VAL A 200 13.51 -0.51 -2.92
C VAL A 200 13.57 -1.72 -2.00
N MET A 201 14.74 -2.31 -1.86
CA MET A 201 15.04 -3.40 -0.94
C MET A 201 16.09 -2.93 0.05
N GLY A 202 15.76 -2.94 1.33
CA GLY A 202 16.71 -2.76 2.43
C GLY A 202 17.04 -4.08 3.08
N LYS A 203 18.33 -4.32 3.29
CA LYS A 203 18.83 -5.43 4.10
C LYS A 203 19.82 -4.85 5.12
N ARG A 204 19.51 -5.02 6.40
CA ARG A 204 20.43 -4.68 7.49
C ARG A 204 21.05 -5.95 8.06
N GLU A 205 22.37 -5.95 8.20
CA GLU A 205 23.13 -6.94 8.95
C GLU A 205 23.94 -6.19 10.01
N ASP A 206 23.54 -6.33 11.27
CA ASP A 206 24.04 -5.58 12.42
C ASP A 206 23.98 -4.05 12.17
N ASP A 207 25.15 -3.41 12.02
CA ASP A 207 25.33 -1.97 11.80
C ASP A 207 25.55 -1.59 10.32
N GLN A 208 25.38 -2.53 9.39
CA GLN A 208 25.50 -2.29 7.95
C GLN A 208 24.13 -2.43 7.28
N ILE A 209 23.71 -1.40 6.54
CA ILE A 209 22.49 -1.39 5.74
C ILE A 209 22.85 -1.35 4.26
N ASP A 210 22.44 -2.36 3.51
CA ASP A 210 22.54 -2.38 2.06
C ASP A 210 21.15 -2.06 1.47
N ILE A 211 21.06 -0.97 0.70
CA ILE A 211 19.87 -0.55 -0.03
C ILE A 211 20.07 -0.87 -1.51
N THR A 212 19.22 -1.72 -2.07
CA THR A 212 19.16 -1.99 -3.52
C THR A 212 17.93 -1.33 -4.11
N VAL A 213 18.13 -0.50 -5.14
CA VAL A 213 17.06 0.17 -5.88
C VAL A 213 17.02 -0.37 -7.31
N ALA A 214 15.87 -0.86 -7.74
CA ALA A 214 15.57 -1.07 -9.16
C ALA A 214 14.70 0.10 -9.62
N ALA A 215 15.22 0.90 -10.53
CA ALA A 215 14.63 2.15 -11.00
C ALA A 215 14.54 2.13 -12.53
N ALA A 216 13.31 2.06 -13.05
CA ALA A 216 13.04 2.15 -14.47
C ALA A 216 13.45 3.54 -15.01
N MET A 217 14.22 3.57 -16.10
CA MET A 217 14.62 4.83 -16.74
C MET A 217 13.83 5.05 -18.04
N VAL A 218 13.14 6.19 -18.15
CA VAL A 218 12.33 6.53 -19.32
C VAL A 218 13.22 6.94 -20.50
N ASP A 219 13.08 6.21 -21.60
CA ASP A 219 14.00 6.22 -22.73
C ASP A 219 14.00 7.52 -23.54
N ALA A 220 12.86 8.19 -23.62
CA ALA A 220 12.69 9.50 -24.25
C ALA A 220 13.54 10.59 -23.58
N HIS A 221 13.99 10.35 -22.34
CA HIS A 221 14.79 11.27 -21.55
C HIS A 221 16.27 10.89 -21.43
N ILE A 222 16.71 9.83 -22.12
CA ILE A 222 18.09 9.33 -22.11
C ILE A 222 18.61 9.22 -23.55
N ALA A 223 19.60 10.04 -23.91
CA ALA A 223 20.11 10.09 -25.29
C ALA A 223 21.14 9.01 -25.62
N ASP A 224 21.86 8.49 -24.62
CA ASP A 224 22.83 7.42 -24.78
C ASP A 224 23.18 6.73 -23.44
N ILE A 225 24.05 5.71 -23.53
CA ILE A 225 24.51 4.93 -22.37
C ILE A 225 25.30 5.76 -21.34
N GLY A 226 25.90 6.88 -21.75
CA GLY A 226 26.58 7.80 -20.84
C GLY A 226 25.57 8.51 -19.95
N GLU A 227 24.52 9.08 -20.55
CA GLU A 227 23.44 9.72 -19.80
C GLU A 227 22.68 8.73 -18.89
N TYR A 228 22.48 7.49 -19.34
CA TYR A 228 21.91 6.44 -18.49
C TYR A 228 22.74 6.21 -17.22
N LYS A 229 24.07 6.07 -17.37
CA LYS A 229 24.98 5.86 -16.23
C LYS A 229 24.98 7.06 -15.28
N ASP A 230 24.96 8.27 -15.82
CA ASP A 230 24.87 9.49 -15.01
C ASP A 230 23.55 9.53 -14.23
N ALA A 231 22.43 9.15 -14.85
CA ALA A 231 21.12 9.04 -14.19
C ALA A 231 21.13 8.01 -13.03
N VAL A 232 21.71 6.83 -13.24
CA VAL A 232 21.88 5.79 -12.21
C VAL A 232 22.72 6.31 -11.04
N GLU A 233 23.82 7.02 -11.30
CA GLU A 233 24.67 7.60 -10.25
C GLU A 233 24.00 8.76 -9.50
N HIS A 234 23.19 9.58 -10.18
CA HIS A 234 22.38 10.60 -9.51
C HIS A 234 21.35 9.98 -8.56
N VAL A 235 20.67 8.90 -8.98
CA VAL A 235 19.76 8.15 -8.10
C VAL A 235 20.53 7.58 -6.92
N ARG A 236 21.69 6.94 -7.14
CA ARG A 236 22.55 6.39 -6.07
C ARG A 236 22.94 7.46 -5.05
N GLY A 237 23.37 8.63 -5.51
CA GLY A 237 23.73 9.76 -4.66
C GLY A 237 22.55 10.26 -3.82
N TYR A 238 21.40 10.47 -4.46
CA TYR A 238 20.19 10.93 -3.78
C TYR A 238 19.70 9.94 -2.70
N VAL A 239 19.64 8.65 -3.03
CA VAL A 239 19.25 7.59 -2.09
C VAL A 239 20.22 7.54 -0.89
N SER A 240 21.52 7.72 -1.14
CA SER A 240 22.53 7.76 -0.07
C SER A 240 22.31 8.95 0.87
N ASP A 241 21.93 10.11 0.34
CA ASP A 241 21.65 11.30 1.15
C ASP A 241 20.37 11.12 1.97
N VAL A 242 19.29 10.60 1.37
CA VAL A 242 18.04 10.28 2.07
C VAL A 242 18.28 9.26 3.19
N ALA A 243 19.01 8.18 2.93
CA ALA A 243 19.23 7.14 3.93
C ALA A 243 19.93 7.67 5.19
N ARG A 244 20.89 8.59 5.03
CA ARG A 244 21.63 9.23 6.15
C ARG A 244 20.77 10.15 7.01
N GLU A 245 19.56 10.52 6.57
CA GLU A 245 18.63 11.29 7.41
C GLU A 245 17.99 10.41 8.51
N TYR A 246 17.99 9.09 8.33
CA TYR A 246 17.29 8.14 9.20
C TYR A 246 18.22 7.22 10.01
N THR A 247 19.53 7.24 9.75
CA THR A 247 20.48 6.36 10.43
C THR A 247 21.89 6.93 10.48
N ASP A 248 22.61 6.60 11.56
CA ASP A 248 24.06 6.80 11.70
C ASP A 248 24.87 5.54 11.31
N ARG A 249 24.21 4.46 10.87
CA ARG A 249 24.83 3.19 10.45
C ARG A 249 25.54 3.32 9.10
N ASP A 250 26.40 2.34 8.81
CA ASP A 250 27.06 2.26 7.51
C ASP A 250 26.04 1.87 6.43
N VAL A 251 25.82 2.75 5.45
CA VAL A 251 24.87 2.52 4.35
C VAL A 251 25.62 2.31 3.03
N ASN A 252 25.35 1.21 2.34
CA ASN A 252 25.70 1.00 0.94
C ASN A 252 24.45 1.09 0.08
N VAL A 253 24.55 1.75 -1.06
CA VAL A 253 23.44 1.89 -2.02
C VAL A 253 23.88 1.33 -3.35
N ASP A 254 23.07 0.43 -3.91
CA ASP A 254 23.20 -0.07 -5.26
C ASP A 254 21.94 0.21 -6.08
N VAL A 255 22.13 0.56 -7.35
CA VAL A 255 21.05 0.92 -8.27
C VAL A 255 21.19 0.08 -9.53
N ASN A 256 20.09 -0.51 -9.99
CA ASN A 256 19.99 -1.31 -11.22
C ASN A 256 21.08 -2.39 -11.31
N THR A 257 21.21 -3.22 -10.28
CA THR A 257 22.26 -4.24 -10.15
C THR A 257 22.26 -5.33 -11.22
N ALA A 258 21.17 -5.43 -12.00
CA ALA A 258 21.06 -6.33 -13.15
C ALA A 258 21.65 -5.76 -14.45
N ASP A 259 22.08 -4.49 -14.44
CA ASP A 259 22.67 -3.86 -15.62
C ASP A 259 23.98 -4.54 -16.02
N ASP A 260 24.11 -4.83 -17.31
CA ASP A 260 25.34 -5.21 -17.98
C ASP A 260 25.61 -4.22 -19.12
N TYR A 261 26.53 -3.29 -18.89
CA TYR A 261 26.88 -2.26 -19.86
C TYR A 261 27.69 -2.76 -21.06
N ASP A 262 28.35 -3.92 -20.94
CA ASP A 262 29.12 -4.50 -22.04
C ASP A 262 28.18 -5.17 -23.05
N ASP A 263 27.13 -5.84 -22.54
CA ASP A 263 26.09 -6.48 -23.34
C ASP A 263 24.91 -5.55 -23.68
N GLY A 264 24.89 -4.33 -23.11
CA GLY A 264 23.83 -3.34 -23.34
C GLY A 264 22.50 -3.68 -22.68
N SER A 265 22.50 -4.61 -21.72
CA SER A 265 21.33 -4.98 -20.92
C SER A 265 21.18 -3.95 -19.79
N ILE A 266 20.26 -3.00 -19.94
CA ILE A 266 20.02 -1.92 -18.98
C ILE A 266 18.54 -1.78 -18.68
N TYR A 267 18.18 -1.24 -17.52
CA TYR A 267 16.78 -1.04 -17.14
C TYR A 267 16.18 0.24 -17.77
N LEU A 268 16.06 0.23 -19.10
CA LEU A 268 15.49 1.29 -19.92
C LEU A 268 14.06 0.91 -20.33
N THR A 269 13.12 1.85 -20.23
CA THR A 269 11.69 1.62 -20.47
C THR A 269 11.08 2.76 -21.30
N VAL A 270 10.01 2.50 -22.05
CA VAL A 270 9.28 3.52 -22.83
C VAL A 270 8.35 4.33 -21.92
N THR A 271 7.67 3.66 -20.99
CA THR A 271 6.55 4.17 -20.20
C THR A 271 6.89 4.37 -18.73
N GLY A 272 8.11 4.05 -18.31
CA GLY A 272 8.52 4.18 -16.91
C GLY A 272 8.07 3.04 -15.99
N THR A 273 7.46 1.97 -16.53
CA THR A 273 7.09 0.75 -15.79
C THR A 273 7.59 -0.52 -16.46
N SER A 274 8.01 -1.53 -15.68
CA SER A 274 8.36 -2.87 -16.18
C SER A 274 7.17 -3.65 -16.75
N ALA A 275 5.93 -3.21 -16.47
CA ALA A 275 4.73 -3.82 -17.03
C ALA A 275 4.73 -3.86 -18.57
N GLU A 276 5.46 -2.95 -19.23
CA GLU A 276 5.57 -2.93 -20.69
C GLU A 276 6.45 -4.07 -21.26
N MET A 277 7.24 -4.77 -20.43
CA MET A 277 8.31 -5.67 -20.89
C MET A 277 8.36 -7.03 -20.17
N GLY A 278 7.20 -7.53 -19.75
CA GLY A 278 7.04 -8.94 -19.31
C GLY A 278 6.77 -9.18 -17.82
N ASP A 279 6.68 -8.13 -16.99
CA ASP A 279 6.33 -8.28 -15.57
C ASP A 279 4.82 -8.11 -15.31
N ASP A 280 4.17 -9.20 -14.89
CA ASP A 280 2.75 -9.22 -14.51
C ASP A 280 2.53 -8.63 -13.11
N GLY A 281 1.30 -8.20 -12.82
CA GLY A 281 0.91 -7.63 -11.53
C GLY A 281 -0.45 -8.13 -11.05
N SER A 282 -0.65 -8.20 -9.73
CA SER A 282 -1.97 -8.50 -9.17
C SER A 282 -2.18 -7.92 -7.78
N VAL A 283 -3.43 -7.63 -7.45
CA VAL A 283 -3.83 -7.07 -6.15
C VAL A 283 -3.33 -7.95 -5.00
N GLY A 284 -2.81 -7.32 -3.95
CA GLY A 284 -2.37 -7.98 -2.73
C GLY A 284 -1.02 -8.69 -2.81
N ARG A 285 -0.30 -8.58 -3.93
CA ARG A 285 1.06 -9.11 -4.11
C ARG A 285 2.16 -8.08 -3.83
N GLY A 286 1.76 -6.84 -3.60
CA GLY A 286 2.63 -5.73 -3.23
C GLY A 286 2.81 -5.55 -1.73
N ASN A 287 2.93 -4.29 -1.35
CA ASN A 287 3.12 -3.84 0.02
C ASN A 287 1.94 -4.18 0.93
N ARG A 288 2.13 -4.09 2.25
CA ARG A 288 1.03 -4.16 3.24
C ARG A 288 0.44 -2.76 3.49
N ALA A 289 -0.57 -2.67 4.35
CA ALA A 289 -1.28 -1.41 4.66
C ALA A 289 -0.38 -0.25 5.10
N ASN A 290 0.76 -0.54 5.73
CA ASN A 290 1.75 0.44 6.16
C ASN A 290 2.72 0.87 5.04
N GLY A 291 2.59 0.32 3.84
CA GLY A 291 3.44 0.63 2.70
C GLY A 291 4.69 -0.23 2.53
N LEU A 292 4.87 -1.29 3.34
CA LEU A 292 6.10 -2.08 3.32
C LEU A 292 5.81 -3.60 3.27
N ILE A 293 6.81 -4.37 2.88
CA ILE A 293 6.88 -5.83 3.07
C ILE A 293 8.00 -6.09 4.08
N THR A 294 7.64 -6.54 5.27
CA THR A 294 8.54 -6.64 6.43
C THR A 294 8.55 -8.07 6.98
N PRO A 295 9.30 -9.02 6.39
CA PRO A 295 9.37 -10.40 6.87
C PRO A 295 9.80 -10.56 8.34
N ASN A 296 10.45 -9.57 8.94
CA ASN A 296 10.77 -9.53 10.37
C ASN A 296 9.58 -9.18 11.28
N ARG A 297 8.47 -8.69 10.71
CA ARG A 297 7.22 -8.34 11.41
C ARG A 297 6.11 -9.33 11.00
N PRO A 298 5.13 -9.59 11.87
CA PRO A 298 3.92 -10.28 11.44
C PRO A 298 3.13 -9.44 10.45
N MET A 299 2.62 -10.08 9.39
CA MET A 299 1.84 -9.44 8.33
C MET A 299 0.51 -10.15 8.11
N SER A 300 -0.52 -9.41 7.69
CA SER A 300 -1.74 -9.99 7.15
C SER A 300 -1.57 -10.28 5.66
N MET A 301 -2.07 -11.44 5.22
CA MET A 301 -2.16 -11.80 3.81
C MET A 301 -3.39 -11.19 3.12
N GLU A 302 -4.29 -10.56 3.88
CA GLU A 302 -5.43 -9.84 3.33
C GLU A 302 -4.94 -8.66 2.47
N ALA A 303 -5.30 -8.66 1.19
CA ALA A 303 -5.21 -7.45 0.39
C ALA A 303 -6.15 -6.39 0.96
N THR A 304 -5.74 -5.13 0.97
CA THR A 304 -6.51 -3.98 1.47
C THR A 304 -7.19 -3.23 0.33
N SER A 305 -6.49 -3.07 -0.78
CA SER A 305 -6.93 -2.30 -1.94
C SER A 305 -8.13 -2.93 -2.63
N GLY A 306 -9.12 -2.12 -3.01
CA GLY A 306 -10.31 -2.57 -3.74
C GLY A 306 -11.43 -3.17 -2.88
N LYS A 307 -11.16 -3.49 -1.62
CA LYS A 307 -12.18 -3.98 -0.67
C LYS A 307 -13.07 -2.84 -0.18
N ASN A 308 -14.33 -3.18 0.10
CA ASN A 308 -15.30 -2.23 0.61
C ASN A 308 -14.89 -1.66 1.98
N PRO A 309 -14.86 -0.32 2.17
CA PRO A 309 -14.39 0.29 3.39
C PRO A 309 -15.42 0.31 4.54
N VAL A 310 -16.64 -0.20 4.31
CA VAL A 310 -17.74 -0.19 5.31
C VAL A 310 -17.65 -1.40 6.23
N ASN A 311 -17.53 -2.60 5.69
CA ASN A 311 -17.62 -3.82 6.50
C ASN A 311 -16.58 -4.89 6.17
N HIS A 312 -15.66 -4.63 5.23
CA HIS A 312 -14.64 -5.61 4.89
C HIS A 312 -13.47 -5.57 5.88
N ILE A 313 -13.40 -6.57 6.74
CA ILE A 313 -12.42 -6.61 7.83
C ILE A 313 -10.97 -6.64 7.34
N GLY A 314 -10.68 -7.42 6.31
CA GLY A 314 -9.34 -7.47 5.72
C GLY A 314 -8.77 -6.07 5.39
N LYS A 315 -9.61 -5.11 5.00
CA LYS A 315 -9.20 -3.71 4.82
C LYS A 315 -9.20 -2.94 6.13
N ILE A 316 -10.35 -2.89 6.80
CA ILE A 316 -10.58 -2.00 7.95
C ILE A 316 -9.60 -2.32 9.08
N TYR A 317 -9.40 -3.60 9.41
CA TYR A 317 -8.53 -3.97 10.53
C TYR A 317 -7.04 -3.80 10.21
N ASN A 318 -6.60 -3.93 8.96
CA ASN A 318 -5.21 -3.64 8.62
C ASN A 318 -4.92 -2.14 8.70
N LEU A 319 -5.85 -1.29 8.23
CA LEU A 319 -5.73 0.16 8.38
C LEU A 319 -5.82 0.58 9.84
N LEU A 320 -6.80 0.06 10.58
CA LEU A 320 -7.03 0.42 11.98
C LEU A 320 -5.89 -0.07 12.89
N SER A 321 -5.39 -1.28 12.70
CA SER A 321 -4.27 -1.78 13.53
C SER A 321 -2.98 -0.99 13.31
N THR A 322 -2.74 -0.49 12.09
CA THR A 322 -1.64 0.42 11.79
C THR A 322 -1.84 1.77 12.49
N ASP A 323 -3.02 2.39 12.33
CA ASP A 323 -3.37 3.68 12.96
C ASP A 323 -3.34 3.61 14.50
N ILE A 324 -3.77 2.47 15.08
CA ILE A 324 -3.63 2.20 16.52
C ILE A 324 -2.17 2.16 16.91
N ALA A 325 -1.34 1.38 16.22
CA ALA A 325 0.06 1.21 16.60
C ALA A 325 0.81 2.55 16.56
N GLU A 326 0.62 3.30 15.48
CA GLU A 326 1.20 4.64 15.31
C GLU A 326 0.74 5.61 16.41
N SER A 327 -0.57 5.63 16.73
CA SER A 327 -1.11 6.51 17.76
C SER A 327 -0.58 6.15 19.15
N VAL A 328 -0.50 4.86 19.48
CA VAL A 328 0.05 4.40 20.76
C VAL A 328 1.50 4.83 20.92
N VAL A 329 2.35 4.61 19.92
CA VAL A 329 3.78 4.96 19.98
C VAL A 329 3.99 6.47 19.97
N ALA A 330 3.10 7.24 19.35
CA ALA A 330 3.17 8.70 19.37
C ALA A 330 2.82 9.29 20.75
N ASP A 331 1.87 8.70 21.47
CA ASP A 331 1.32 9.27 22.71
C ASP A 331 1.84 8.59 23.99
N VAL A 332 2.45 7.41 23.90
CA VAL A 332 2.94 6.62 25.04
C VAL A 332 4.45 6.40 24.93
N GLU A 333 5.21 7.04 25.83
CA GLU A 333 6.67 6.87 25.93
C GLU A 333 7.06 5.49 26.47
N GLY A 334 8.30 5.06 26.20
CA GLY A 334 8.84 3.81 26.76
C GLY A 334 8.51 2.55 25.96
N ILE A 335 7.97 2.70 24.74
CA ILE A 335 7.68 1.59 23.82
C ILE A 335 8.80 1.47 22.78
N ARG A 336 9.48 0.33 22.79
CA ARG A 336 10.57 0.01 21.86
C ARG A 336 10.05 -0.61 20.55
N ASP A 337 9.03 -1.46 20.64
CA ASP A 337 8.38 -2.13 19.50
C ASP A 337 6.96 -2.54 19.91
N LEU A 338 5.96 -2.14 19.12
CA LEU A 338 4.56 -2.47 19.29
C LEU A 338 4.02 -3.18 18.05
N GLN A 339 3.29 -4.26 18.28
CA GLN A 339 2.52 -4.95 17.26
C GLN A 339 1.07 -5.08 17.71
N VAL A 340 0.13 -4.76 16.82
CA VAL A 340 -1.32 -4.84 17.06
C VAL A 340 -1.94 -5.82 16.08
N ARG A 341 -2.72 -6.78 16.60
CA ARG A 341 -3.51 -7.72 15.81
C ARG A 341 -4.97 -7.57 16.17
N LEU A 342 -5.81 -7.35 15.16
CA LEU A 342 -7.26 -7.34 15.32
C LEU A 342 -7.84 -8.55 14.59
N LEU A 343 -8.59 -9.38 15.28
CA LEU A 343 -9.27 -10.55 14.71
C LEU A 343 -10.79 -10.33 14.77
N SER A 344 -11.48 -10.43 13.64
CA SER A 344 -12.94 -10.37 13.62
C SER A 344 -13.56 -11.75 13.81
N GLN A 345 -14.87 -11.75 13.99
CA GLN A 345 -15.72 -12.91 13.77
C GLN A 345 -16.88 -12.47 12.89
N ILE A 346 -17.17 -13.22 11.82
CA ILE A 346 -18.27 -12.90 10.91
C ILE A 346 -19.59 -12.70 11.67
N GLY A 347 -20.32 -11.63 11.34
CA GLY A 347 -21.57 -11.29 12.01
C GLY A 347 -21.42 -10.70 13.42
N ARG A 348 -20.26 -10.17 13.79
CA ARG A 348 -20.08 -9.27 14.95
C ARG A 348 -19.89 -7.82 14.52
N PRO A 349 -20.23 -6.82 15.36
CA PRO A 349 -19.90 -5.43 15.09
C PRO A 349 -18.41 -5.25 14.85
N ILE A 350 -18.03 -4.43 13.86
CA ILE A 350 -16.63 -4.22 13.51
C ILE A 350 -15.84 -3.48 14.61
N ASP A 351 -16.49 -2.77 15.51
CA ASP A 351 -15.87 -2.15 16.69
C ASP A 351 -15.70 -3.14 17.85
N GLU A 352 -16.22 -4.36 17.75
CA GLU A 352 -16.11 -5.42 18.76
C GLU A 352 -15.32 -6.63 18.22
N PRO A 353 -14.01 -6.50 18.01
CA PRO A 353 -13.18 -7.59 17.51
C PRO A 353 -13.27 -8.80 18.45
N HIS A 354 -13.15 -10.00 17.88
CA HIS A 354 -13.05 -11.22 18.66
C HIS A 354 -11.87 -11.16 19.64
N VAL A 355 -10.75 -10.54 19.21
CA VAL A 355 -9.68 -10.07 20.08
C VAL A 355 -8.94 -8.90 19.43
N ALA A 356 -8.57 -7.90 20.24
CA ALA A 356 -7.55 -6.92 19.92
C ALA A 356 -6.30 -7.27 20.77
N ASP A 357 -5.28 -7.84 20.15
CA ASP A 357 -4.05 -8.31 20.80
C ASP A 357 -2.90 -7.36 20.49
N ALA A 358 -2.38 -6.71 21.54
CA ALA A 358 -1.23 -5.83 21.49
C ALA A 358 -0.03 -6.51 22.16
N LYS A 359 1.07 -6.63 21.42
CA LYS A 359 2.36 -7.15 21.89
C LYS A 359 3.33 -6.00 22.03
N VAL A 360 3.82 -5.78 23.24
CA VAL A 360 4.68 -4.65 23.57
C VAL A 360 6.07 -5.15 23.96
N VAL A 361 7.10 -4.56 23.35
CA VAL A 361 8.47 -4.58 23.86
C VAL A 361 8.71 -3.18 24.43
N THR A 362 9.02 -3.10 25.71
CA THR A 362 9.31 -1.84 26.39
C THR A 362 10.78 -1.48 26.28
N GLU A 363 11.09 -0.20 26.47
CA GLU A 363 12.47 0.26 26.66
C GLU A 363 13.03 -0.25 28.00
N ASP A 364 14.37 -0.28 28.10
CA ASP A 364 15.06 -0.69 29.31
C ASP A 364 14.63 0.16 30.52
N GLY A 365 14.09 -0.51 31.55
CA GLY A 365 13.64 0.13 32.79
C GLY A 365 12.18 0.60 32.80
N VAL A 366 11.43 0.32 31.73
CA VAL A 366 9.97 0.55 31.68
C VAL A 366 9.24 -0.79 31.85
N GLU A 367 8.39 -0.87 32.86
CA GLU A 367 7.51 -2.03 33.07
C GLU A 367 6.19 -1.83 32.32
N LEU A 368 5.63 -2.90 31.74
CA LEU A 368 4.36 -2.80 31.02
C LEU A 368 3.24 -2.20 31.90
N SER A 369 3.23 -2.52 33.20
CA SER A 369 2.22 -2.02 34.13
C SER A 369 2.18 -0.49 34.25
N ASP A 370 3.26 0.19 33.88
CA ASP A 370 3.34 1.65 33.93
C ASP A 370 2.64 2.31 32.75
N ILE A 371 2.48 1.60 31.62
CA ILE A 371 1.94 2.13 30.36
C ILE A 371 0.66 1.40 29.87
N GLU A 372 0.34 0.25 30.44
CA GLU A 372 -0.75 -0.64 29.97
C GLU A 372 -2.10 0.08 29.90
N ALA A 373 -2.41 0.94 30.88
CA ALA A 373 -3.67 1.67 30.94
C ALA A 373 -3.82 2.68 29.78
N ASP A 374 -2.74 3.37 29.43
CA ASP A 374 -2.74 4.36 28.34
C ASP A 374 -2.82 3.66 26.98
N VAL A 375 -2.05 2.57 26.80
CA VAL A 375 -2.15 1.71 25.60
C VAL A 375 -3.57 1.18 25.43
N GLN A 376 -4.19 0.68 26.50
CA GLN A 376 -5.57 0.17 26.45
C GLN A 376 -6.58 1.26 26.09
N ALA A 377 -6.41 2.47 26.63
CA ALA A 377 -7.30 3.59 26.36
C ALA A 377 -7.29 3.98 24.87
N ILE A 378 -6.12 4.06 24.25
CA ILE A 378 -5.97 4.41 22.83
C ILE A 378 -6.57 3.31 21.94
N ILE A 379 -6.31 2.04 22.24
CA ILE A 379 -6.90 0.92 21.49
C ILE A 379 -8.43 0.97 21.55
N ASP A 380 -9.01 1.19 22.74
CA ASP A 380 -10.47 1.26 22.90
C ASP A 380 -11.08 2.47 22.20
N GLU A 381 -10.42 3.64 22.25
CA GLU A 381 -10.85 4.85 21.55
C GLU A 381 -10.89 4.64 20.03
N LYS A 382 -9.81 4.10 19.45
CA LYS A 382 -9.71 3.84 18.01
C LYS A 382 -10.72 2.80 17.55
N LEU A 383 -10.97 1.76 18.34
CA LEU A 383 -12.04 0.79 18.05
C LEU A 383 -13.42 1.46 18.11
N ALA A 384 -13.67 2.34 19.08
CA ALA A 384 -14.92 3.09 19.17
C ALA A 384 -15.16 4.01 17.96
N ASP A 385 -14.10 4.54 17.37
CA ASP A 385 -14.17 5.38 16.17
C ASP A 385 -13.84 4.61 14.87
N VAL A 386 -14.02 3.28 14.83
CA VAL A 386 -13.67 2.46 13.64
C VAL A 386 -14.32 2.94 12.34
N THR A 387 -15.52 3.53 12.41
CA THR A 387 -16.22 4.07 11.21
C THR A 387 -15.52 5.29 10.60
N ASN A 388 -14.62 5.93 11.32
CA ASN A 388 -13.75 6.98 10.82
C ASN A 388 -12.82 6.47 9.71
N VAL A 389 -12.34 5.21 9.82
CA VAL A 389 -11.56 4.55 8.77
C VAL A 389 -12.32 4.55 7.44
N THR A 390 -13.63 4.30 7.47
CA THR A 390 -14.47 4.32 6.27
C THR A 390 -14.45 5.68 5.59
N ARG A 391 -14.62 6.76 6.35
CA ARG A 391 -14.62 8.14 5.82
C ARG A 391 -13.25 8.49 5.24
N ARG A 392 -12.19 8.33 6.04
CA ARG A 392 -10.81 8.62 5.63
C ARG A 392 -10.40 7.87 4.37
N VAL A 393 -10.81 6.61 4.19
CA VAL A 393 -10.55 5.87 2.95
C VAL A 393 -11.27 6.47 1.75
N ILE A 394 -12.57 6.79 1.88
CA ILE A 394 -13.36 7.36 0.78
C ILE A 394 -12.78 8.71 0.36
N ASP A 395 -12.43 9.54 1.34
CA ASP A 395 -11.84 10.86 1.16
C ASP A 395 -10.39 10.79 0.65
N GLY A 396 -9.74 9.63 0.73
CA GLY A 396 -8.36 9.40 0.25
C GLY A 396 -7.26 9.81 1.23
N GLU A 397 -7.60 9.94 2.50
CA GLU A 397 -6.70 10.34 3.57
C GLU A 397 -5.88 9.16 4.13
N LEU A 398 -6.26 7.92 3.79
CA LEU A 398 -5.56 6.70 4.20
C LEU A 398 -4.98 5.98 2.99
N THR A 399 -3.68 5.68 3.05
CA THR A 399 -3.01 4.78 2.11
C THR A 399 -3.41 3.32 2.40
N THR A 400 -3.44 2.48 1.37
CA THR A 400 -3.77 1.05 1.52
C THR A 400 -2.61 0.11 1.22
N PHE A 401 -1.52 0.61 0.65
CA PHE A 401 -0.32 -0.13 0.26
C PHE A 401 0.89 0.83 0.13
#